data_AF-R5S006-F1
#
_entry.id   AF-R5S006-F1
#
_cell.length_a   1.000
_cell.length_b   1.000
_cell.length_c   1.000
_cell.angle_alpha   90.00
_cell.angle_beta   90.00
_cell.angle_gamma   90.00
#
_symmetry.space_group_name_H-M   'P 1'
#
loop_
_entity.id
_entity.type
_entity.pdbx_description
1 polymer ?
#
loop_
_entity_poly.entity_id
_entity_poly.type
_entity_poly.pdbx_seq_one_letter_code
_entity_poly.pdbx_strand_id
1 'polypeptide(L)'
;MIALTLLAGCRDYNGAGGHVIAAALGGTAKPEAFLLKIVFTAVTLGCGFKGGEIVPTLFVGSTFGCAAGALLGLPAGFAAALGITGLFCGMTNCPITSLLISVELFSADGLLCYAVVCAVSYVCSGYRGLYSSQTILYSKLRAEFINVHTK
;
A
#
# COMPACT_ATOMS: atom_id res chain seq x y z
N MET A 1 -19.70 -10.33 -0.43
CA MET A 1 -19.40 -9.58 0.82
C MET A 1 -20.02 -10.22 2.06
N ILE A 2 -21.35 -10.42 2.15
CA ILE A 2 -22.01 -10.91 3.38
C ILE A 2 -21.49 -12.28 3.85
N ALA A 3 -21.30 -13.25 2.95
CA ALA A 3 -20.74 -14.56 3.28
C ALA A 3 -19.29 -14.49 3.82
N LEU A 4 -18.46 -13.62 3.25
CA LEU A 4 -17.08 -13.40 3.70
C LEU A 4 -17.04 -12.70 5.08
N THR A 5 -17.92 -11.72 5.31
CA THR A 5 -18.06 -11.08 6.62
C THR A 5 -18.51 -12.06 7.71
N LEU A 6 -19.41 -12.99 7.36
CA LEU A 6 -19.86 -14.05 8.28
C LEU A 6 -18.74 -15.07 8.56
N LEU A 7 -17.92 -15.42 7.57
CA LEU A 7 -16.76 -16.30 7.73
C LEU A 7 -15.62 -15.66 8.55
N ALA A 8 -15.36 -14.37 8.35
CA ALA A 8 -14.33 -13.64 9.10
C ALA A 8 -14.76 -13.31 10.55
N GLY A 9 -16.05 -13.45 10.88
CA GLY A 9 -16.60 -13.16 12.21
C GLY A 9 -16.55 -11.70 12.66
N CYS A 10 -15.98 -10.79 11.83
CA CYS A 10 -15.76 -9.38 12.15
C CYS A 10 -16.11 -8.49 10.96
N ARG A 11 -16.62 -7.29 11.26
CA ARG A 11 -16.93 -6.24 10.27
C ARG A 11 -15.72 -5.37 9.91
N ASP A 12 -14.57 -5.58 10.56
CA ASP A 12 -13.39 -4.70 10.48
C ASP A 12 -12.80 -4.59 9.06
N TYR A 13 -13.01 -5.62 8.24
CA TYR A 13 -12.54 -5.67 6.86
C TYR A 13 -13.51 -5.07 5.84
N ASN A 14 -14.75 -4.76 6.25
CA ASN A 14 -15.73 -4.10 5.39
C ASN A 14 -15.48 -2.59 5.30
N GLY A 15 -15.64 -2.02 4.10
CA GLY A 15 -15.46 -0.59 3.86
C GLY A 15 -13.99 -0.14 3.93
N ALA A 16 -13.75 1.11 4.34
CA ALA A 16 -12.42 1.73 4.37
C ALA A 16 -11.45 1.09 5.37
N GLY A 17 -11.94 0.57 6.50
CA GLY A 17 -11.09 -0.04 7.53
C GLY A 17 -10.16 0.93 8.28
N GLY A 18 -10.52 2.23 8.33
CA GLY A 18 -9.69 3.27 8.95
C GLY A 18 -9.34 3.02 10.42
N HIS A 19 -10.21 2.34 11.18
CA HIS A 19 -9.94 1.94 12.56
C HIS A 19 -8.78 0.94 12.67
N VAL A 20 -8.63 0.02 11.71
CA VAL A 20 -7.50 -0.93 11.68
C VAL A 20 -6.21 -0.22 11.25
N ILE A 21 -6.29 0.75 10.34
CA ILE A 21 -5.13 1.58 9.96
C ILE A 21 -4.61 2.33 11.19
N ALA A 22 -5.51 2.96 11.95
CA ALA A 22 -5.15 3.64 13.20
C ALA A 22 -4.59 2.66 14.24
N ALA A 23 -5.19 1.47 14.38
CA ALA A 23 -4.68 0.42 15.26
C ALA A 23 -3.29 -0.08 14.83
N ALA A 24 -3.03 -0.22 13.53
CA ALA A 24 -1.72 -0.61 13.00
C ALA A 24 -0.65 0.46 13.26
N LEU A 25 -1.00 1.74 13.11
CA LEU A 25 -0.13 2.85 13.50
C LEU A 25 0.15 2.86 15.01
N GLY A 26 -0.82 2.40 15.82
CA GLY A 26 -0.68 2.19 17.26
C GLY A 26 -0.02 0.88 17.70
N GLY A 27 0.38 0.01 16.76
CA GLY A 27 1.06 -1.26 17.05
C GLY A 27 0.18 -2.46 17.36
N THR A 28 -1.14 -2.35 17.19
CA THR A 28 -2.11 -3.42 17.44
C THR A 28 -2.73 -3.91 16.14
N ALA A 29 -1.90 -4.35 15.19
CA ALA A 29 -2.37 -5.00 13.95
C ALA A 29 -2.22 -6.51 14.00
N LYS A 30 -3.26 -7.23 13.57
CA LYS A 30 -3.16 -8.66 13.27
C LYS A 30 -2.39 -8.84 11.97
N PRO A 31 -1.35 -9.68 11.91
CA PRO A 31 -0.59 -9.90 10.68
C PRO A 31 -1.46 -10.52 9.58
N GLU A 32 -2.51 -11.27 9.90
CA GLU A 32 -3.41 -11.85 8.89
C GLU A 32 -4.33 -10.81 8.22
N ALA A 33 -4.44 -9.59 8.78
CA ALA A 33 -5.35 -8.56 8.33
C ALA A 33 -5.04 -8.07 6.90
N PHE A 34 -3.76 -8.00 6.52
CA PHE A 34 -3.37 -7.56 5.18
C PHE A 34 -3.90 -8.52 4.11
N LEU A 35 -3.78 -9.83 4.35
CA LEU A 35 -4.16 -10.87 3.39
C LEU A 35 -5.68 -10.94 3.24
N LEU A 36 -6.40 -10.89 4.37
CA LEU A 36 -7.85 -10.84 4.37
C LEU A 36 -8.36 -9.60 3.62
N LYS A 37 -7.73 -8.43 3.80
CA LYS A 37 -8.15 -7.22 3.08
C LYS A 37 -7.94 -7.33 1.57
N ILE A 38 -6.84 -7.93 1.12
CA ILE A 38 -6.60 -8.18 -0.31
C ILE A 38 -7.71 -9.06 -0.89
N VAL A 39 -8.04 -10.17 -0.22
CA VAL A 39 -9.10 -11.10 -0.68
C VAL A 39 -10.46 -10.41 -0.72
N PHE A 40 -10.83 -9.67 0.33
CA PHE A 40 -12.11 -8.94 0.35
C PHE A 40 -12.18 -7.87 -0.73
N THR A 41 -11.09 -7.15 -0.97
CA THR A 41 -11.03 -6.10 -2.01
C THR A 41 -11.12 -6.73 -3.40
N ALA A 42 -10.38 -7.81 -3.66
CA ALA A 42 -10.42 -8.53 -4.93
C ALA A 42 -11.82 -9.08 -5.23
N VAL A 43 -12.51 -9.66 -4.24
CA VAL A 43 -13.89 -10.14 -4.41
C VAL A 43 -14.87 -8.98 -4.64
N THR A 44 -14.66 -7.85 -3.97
CA THR A 44 -15.52 -6.66 -4.12
C THR A 44 -15.41 -6.08 -5.53
N LEU A 45 -14.18 -5.88 -6.01
CA LEU A 45 -13.90 -5.39 -7.36
C LEU A 45 -14.36 -6.41 -8.42
N GLY A 46 -14.12 -7.70 -8.17
CA GLY A 46 -14.57 -8.80 -9.04
C GLY A 46 -16.08 -8.92 -9.17
N CYS A 47 -16.84 -8.50 -8.15
CA CYS A 47 -18.30 -8.40 -8.21
C CYS A 47 -18.81 -7.11 -8.87
N GLY A 48 -17.93 -6.26 -9.40
CA GLY A 48 -18.33 -5.05 -10.14
C GLY A 48 -18.59 -3.82 -9.26
N PHE A 49 -18.27 -3.85 -7.97
CA PHE A 49 -18.32 -2.64 -7.14
C PHE A 49 -17.16 -1.72 -7.47
N LYS A 50 -17.46 -0.56 -8.05
CA LYS A 50 -16.48 0.51 -8.28
C LYS A 50 -16.26 1.30 -7.00
N GLY A 51 -15.26 0.89 -6.21
CA GLY A 51 -14.76 1.64 -5.06
C GLY A 51 -13.33 2.14 -5.31
N GLY A 52 -12.91 3.19 -4.63
CA GLY A 52 -11.53 3.69 -4.71
C GLY A 52 -10.53 2.65 -4.17
N GLU A 53 -9.50 2.35 -4.95
CA GLU A 53 -8.51 1.29 -4.66
C GLU A 53 -7.37 1.77 -3.74
N ILE A 54 -7.27 3.09 -3.55
CA ILE A 54 -6.25 3.73 -2.70
C ILE A 54 -6.41 3.31 -1.23
N VAL A 55 -7.61 3.41 -0.67
CA VAL A 55 -7.82 3.12 0.77
C VAL A 55 -7.51 1.66 1.13
N PRO A 56 -7.93 0.65 0.34
CA PRO A 56 -7.47 -0.73 0.53
C PRO A 56 -5.95 -0.88 0.52
N THR A 57 -5.23 -0.20 -0.36
CA THR A 57 -3.75 -0.28 -0.36
C THR A 57 -3.12 0.36 0.88
N LEU A 58 -3.68 1.45 1.40
CA LEU A 58 -3.23 2.04 2.68
C LEU A 58 -3.46 1.07 3.85
N PHE A 59 -4.59 0.36 3.85
CA PHE A 59 -4.88 -0.68 4.83
C PHE A 59 -3.87 -1.83 4.77
N VAL A 60 -3.64 -2.37 3.58
CA VAL A 60 -2.70 -3.48 3.37
C VAL A 60 -1.28 -3.03 3.73
N GLY A 61 -0.87 -1.84 3.32
CA GLY A 61 0.45 -1.27 3.61
C GLY A 61 0.68 -1.05 5.10
N SER A 62 -0.28 -0.48 5.82
CA SER A 62 -0.16 -0.24 7.27
C SER A 62 -0.08 -1.53 8.08
N THR A 63 -0.95 -2.49 7.78
CA THR A 63 -0.99 -3.78 8.49
C THR A 63 0.23 -4.64 8.17
N PHE A 64 0.67 -4.69 6.91
CA PHE A 64 1.92 -5.35 6.52
C PHE A 64 3.14 -4.67 7.14
N GLY A 65 3.21 -3.34 7.07
CA GLY A 65 4.31 -2.56 7.64
C GLY A 65 4.41 -2.74 9.15
N CYS A 66 3.29 -2.77 9.88
CA CYS A 66 3.28 -3.07 11.31
C CYS A 66 3.78 -4.49 11.61
N ALA A 67 3.36 -5.49 10.83
CA ALA A 67 3.79 -6.88 11.01
C ALA A 67 5.29 -7.07 10.71
N ALA A 68 5.78 -6.50 9.59
CA ALA A 68 7.19 -6.54 9.23
C ALA A 68 8.05 -5.72 10.22
N GLY A 69 7.53 -4.59 10.68
CA GLY A 69 8.17 -3.75 11.71
C GLY A 69 8.38 -4.47 13.02
N ALA A 70 7.39 -5.26 13.46
CA ALA A 70 7.50 -6.07 14.66
C ALA A 70 8.63 -7.12 14.56
N LEU A 71 8.86 -7.70 13.37
CA LEU A 71 9.96 -8.64 13.14
C LEU A 71 11.33 -7.95 13.11
N LEU A 72 11.37 -6.71 12.61
CA LEU A 72 12.59 -5.91 12.48
C LEU A 72 12.90 -5.07 13.74
N GLY A 73 12.03 -5.10 14.76
CA GLY A 73 12.18 -4.33 16.00
C GLY A 73 11.97 -2.81 15.84
N LEU A 74 11.30 -2.37 14.78
CA LEU A 74 10.99 -0.94 14.56
C LEU A 74 9.74 -0.51 15.35
N PRO A 75 9.62 0.79 15.70
CA PRO A 75 8.38 1.35 16.19
C PRO A 75 7.24 1.10 15.21
N ALA A 76 6.14 0.53 15.69
CA ALA A 76 5.05 0.08 14.82
C ALA A 76 4.49 1.19 13.93
N GLY A 77 4.32 2.40 14.44
CA GLY A 77 3.85 3.56 13.66
C GLY A 77 4.78 3.91 12.51
N PHE A 78 6.09 3.89 12.74
CA PHE A 78 7.09 4.16 11.71
C PHE A 78 7.14 3.05 10.65
N ALA A 79 7.07 1.79 11.08
CA ALA A 79 7.05 0.66 10.15
C ALA A 79 5.76 0.59 9.32
N ALA A 80 4.61 0.91 9.93
CA ALA A 80 3.34 1.04 9.22
C ALA A 80 3.37 2.17 8.18
N ALA A 81 3.98 3.32 8.51
CA ALA A 81 4.20 4.42 7.57
C ALA A 81 5.05 3.98 6.38
N LEU A 82 6.19 3.30 6.62
CA LEU A 82 7.02 2.74 5.54
C LEU A 82 6.25 1.77 4.65
N GLY A 83 5.43 0.90 5.25
CA GLY A 83 4.59 -0.05 4.51
C GLY A 83 3.55 0.65 3.63
N ILE A 84 2.89 1.70 4.14
CA ILE A 84 1.98 2.55 3.37
C ILE A 84 2.72 3.19 2.19
N THR A 85 3.84 3.86 2.45
CA THR A 85 4.64 4.57 1.44
C THR A 85 5.08 3.63 0.32
N GLY A 86 5.59 2.46 0.68
CA GLY A 86 6.05 1.45 -0.27
C GLY A 86 4.91 0.93 -1.15
N LEU A 87 3.79 0.51 -0.55
CA LEU A 87 2.67 -0.01 -1.33
C LEU A 87 2.06 1.05 -2.25
N PHE A 88 1.91 2.28 -1.75
CA PHE A 88 1.35 3.39 -2.51
C PHE A 88 2.26 3.78 -3.70
N CYS A 89 3.58 3.84 -3.48
CA CYS A 89 4.54 4.07 -4.55
C CYS A 89 4.52 2.96 -5.61
N GLY A 90 4.52 1.70 -5.18
CA GLY A 90 4.49 0.56 -6.09
C GLY A 90 3.23 0.55 -6.94
N MET A 91 2.08 0.85 -6.34
CA MET A 91 0.79 0.85 -7.03
C MET A 91 0.62 2.02 -8.01
N THR A 92 1.07 3.23 -7.63
CA THR A 92 0.92 4.43 -8.47
C THR A 92 2.07 4.66 -9.45
N ASN A 93 3.22 4.00 -9.27
CA ASN A 93 4.44 4.26 -10.02
C ASN A 93 4.90 5.73 -9.98
N CYS A 94 4.58 6.46 -8.91
CA CYS A 94 4.92 7.87 -8.75
C CYS A 94 5.78 8.07 -7.50
N PRO A 95 7.11 7.90 -7.58
CA PRO A 95 7.99 7.93 -6.39
C PRO A 95 8.03 9.30 -5.71
N ILE A 96 8.07 10.39 -6.49
CA ILE A 96 8.13 11.77 -5.95
C ILE A 96 6.83 12.11 -5.21
N THR A 97 5.68 11.87 -5.84
CA THR A 97 4.37 12.14 -5.23
C THR A 97 4.15 11.28 -3.98
N SER A 98 4.54 10.01 -4.03
CA SER A 98 4.42 9.11 -2.89
C SER A 98 5.29 9.54 -1.71
N LEU A 99 6.51 10.03 -1.99
CA LEU A 99 7.39 10.59 -0.98
C LEU A 99 6.78 11.84 -0.33
N LEU A 100 6.31 12.80 -1.13
CA LEU A 100 5.70 14.04 -0.62
C LEU A 100 4.48 13.74 0.26
N ILE A 101 3.58 12.87 -0.20
CA ILE A 101 2.40 12.46 0.59
C ILE A 101 2.81 11.79 1.90
N SER A 102 3.86 10.97 1.88
CA SER A 102 4.33 10.28 3.08
C SER A 102 4.91 11.25 4.12
N VAL A 103 5.64 12.27 3.66
CA VAL A 103 6.19 13.32 4.53
C VAL A 103 5.08 14.16 5.15
N GLU A 104 4.07 14.54 4.35
CA GLU A 104 2.90 15.29 4.83
C GLU A 104 2.09 14.51 5.87
N LEU A 105 1.94 13.18 5.69
CA LEU A 105 1.15 12.34 6.58
C LEU A 105 1.91 11.87 7.84
N PHE A 106 3.22 11.63 7.75
CA PHE A 106 3.99 10.93 8.79
C PHE A 106 5.20 11.71 9.31
N SER A 107 5.31 13.00 9.00
CA SER A 107 6.47 13.86 9.31
C SER A 107 7.72 13.56 8.47
N ALA A 108 8.63 14.52 8.41
CA ALA A 108 9.87 14.46 7.65
C ALA A 108 11.00 13.67 8.35
N ASP A 109 10.81 13.25 9.61
CA ASP A 109 11.82 12.51 10.38
C ASP A 109 12.29 11.22 9.68
N GLY A 110 11.40 10.60 8.90
CA GLY A 110 11.63 9.38 8.14
C GLY A 110 12.06 9.55 6.69
N LEU A 111 12.33 10.77 6.23
CA LEU A 111 12.44 11.11 4.80
C LEU A 111 13.36 10.17 4.02
N LEU A 112 14.55 9.87 4.56
CA LEU A 112 15.52 9.01 3.89
C LEU A 112 14.99 7.56 3.75
N CYS A 113 14.34 7.03 4.79
CA CYS A 113 13.75 5.69 4.75
C CYS A 113 12.57 5.64 3.76
N TYR A 114 11.71 6.66 3.75
CA TYR A 114 10.63 6.78 2.76
C TYR A 114 11.17 6.84 1.33
N ALA A 115 12.26 7.58 1.10
CA ALA A 115 12.91 7.67 -0.21
C ALA A 115 13.44 6.31 -0.68
N VAL A 116 14.15 5.59 0.18
CA VAL A 116 14.69 4.25 -0.13
C VAL A 116 13.56 3.26 -0.40
N VAL A 117 12.52 3.25 0.44
CA VAL A 117 11.37 2.36 0.24
C VAL A 117 10.61 2.69 -1.04
N CYS A 118 10.40 3.97 -1.34
CA CYS A 118 9.81 4.41 -2.61
C CYS A 118 10.65 3.95 -3.81
N ALA A 119 11.97 4.11 -3.76
CA ALA A 119 12.86 3.72 -4.85
C ALA A 119 12.83 2.21 -5.10
N VAL A 120 12.97 1.40 -4.04
CA VAL A 120 12.92 -0.06 -4.12
C VAL A 120 11.56 -0.52 -4.64
N SER A 121 10.46 0.00 -4.08
CA SER A 121 9.11 -0.36 -4.51
C SER A 121 8.83 0.03 -5.96
N TYR A 122 9.29 1.21 -6.39
CA TYR A 122 9.18 1.65 -7.78
C TYR A 122 9.88 0.71 -8.73
N VAL A 123 11.10 0.26 -8.42
CA VAL A 123 11.84 -0.71 -9.24
C VAL A 123 11.14 -2.07 -9.25
N CYS A 124 10.73 -2.58 -8.08
CA CYS A 124 10.07 -3.87 -7.96
C CYS A 124 8.69 -3.95 -8.63
N SER A 125 7.94 -2.83 -8.70
CA SER A 125 6.62 -2.79 -9.34
C SER A 125 6.66 -3.00 -10.87
N GLY A 126 7.83 -2.77 -11.50
CA GLY A 126 7.98 -2.95 -12.94
C GLY A 126 7.07 -2.01 -13.75
N TYR A 127 6.37 -2.51 -14.76
CA TYR A 127 5.48 -1.69 -15.62
C TYR A 127 3.99 -1.93 -15.35
N ARG A 128 3.65 -2.42 -14.15
CA ARG A 128 2.26 -2.63 -13.73
C ARG A 128 1.86 -1.52 -12.79
N GLY A 129 0.67 -0.97 -12.95
CA GLY A 129 0.23 0.17 -12.16
C GLY A 129 -1.27 0.30 -12.15
N LEU A 130 -1.80 1.07 -11.18
CA LEU A 130 -3.23 1.28 -11.03
C LEU A 130 -3.88 1.89 -12.29
N TYR A 131 -3.14 2.78 -12.95
CA TYR A 131 -3.63 3.52 -14.10
C TYR A 131 -3.03 2.97 -15.37
N SER A 132 -3.74 2.13 -16.12
CA SER A 132 -3.23 1.55 -17.39
C SER A 132 -3.01 2.60 -18.51
N SER A 133 -3.52 3.82 -18.34
CA SER A 133 -3.26 4.94 -19.25
C SER A 133 -1.95 5.66 -18.96
N GLN A 134 -1.24 5.32 -17.88
CA GLN A 134 0.01 5.95 -17.52
C GLN A 134 1.12 5.48 -18.45
N THR A 135 1.89 6.42 -18.99
CA THR A 135 3.01 6.13 -19.89
C THR A 135 4.32 6.27 -19.14
N ILE A 136 5.12 5.21 -19.14
CA ILE A 136 6.48 5.19 -18.60
C ILE A 136 7.45 5.44 -19.76
N LEU A 137 7.99 6.66 -19.82
CA LEU A 137 8.88 7.08 -20.91
C LEU A 137 10.25 6.38 -20.86
N TYR A 138 10.81 6.20 -19.66
CA TYR A 138 12.17 5.68 -19.47
C TYR A 138 12.18 4.38 -18.67
N SER A 139 13.16 3.53 -18.97
CA SER A 139 13.40 2.30 -18.21
C SER A 139 13.76 2.60 -16.77
N LYS A 140 13.18 1.81 -15.85
CA LYS A 140 13.44 1.94 -14.41
C LYS A 140 14.85 1.50 -14.02
N LEU A 141 15.54 0.77 -14.90
CA LEU A 141 16.86 0.18 -14.66
C LEU A 141 17.95 0.72 -15.61
N ARG A 142 17.59 1.26 -16.77
CA ARG A 142 18.52 1.84 -17.76
C ARG A 142 18.01 3.21 -18.20
N ALA A 143 18.92 4.08 -18.60
CA ALA A 143 18.56 5.34 -19.25
C ALA A 143 18.15 5.13 -20.72
N GLU A 144 17.23 4.19 -20.95
CA GLU A 144 16.69 3.86 -22.26
C GLU A 144 15.25 4.33 -22.36
N PHE A 145 14.92 4.96 -23.48
CA PHE A 145 13.56 5.38 -23.79
C PHE A 145 12.76 4.17 -24.27
N ILE A 146 11.67 3.84 -23.59
CA ILE A 146 10.86 2.65 -23.88
C ILE A 146 9.40 2.98 -24.19
N ASN A 147 8.90 4.14 -23.76
CA ASN A 147 7.52 4.60 -24.03
C ASN A 147 6.45 3.50 -23.88
N VAL A 148 6.45 2.83 -22.71
CA VAL A 148 5.56 1.70 -22.43
C VAL A 148 4.37 2.19 -21.61
N HIS A 149 3.17 1.75 -21.99
CA HIS A 149 1.97 1.95 -21.19
C HIS A 149 1.92 0.92 -20.06
N THR A 150 1.56 1.37 -18.86
CA THR A 150 1.34 0.47 -17.72
C THR A 150 0.20 -0.51 -18.02
N LYS A 151 0.36 -1.75 -17.55
CA LYS A 151 -0.69 -2.78 -17.63
C LYS A 151 -1.39 -2.94 -16.30
#